data_AF-A0A2P2IYA0-F1
#
_entry.id   AF-A0A2P2IYA0-F1
#
_cell.length_a   1.000
_cell.length_b   1.000
_cell.length_c   1.000
_cell.angle_alpha   90.00
_cell.angle_beta   90.00
_cell.angle_gamma   90.00
#
_symmetry.space_group_name_H-M   'P 1'
#
loop_
_entity.id
_entity.type
_entity.pdbx_description
1 polymer ?
#
loop_
_entity_poly.entity_id
_entity_poly.type
_entity_poly.pdbx_seq_one_letter_code
_entity_poly.pdbx_strand_id
1 'polypeptide(L)'
;MHSEARYAVVTGANKGIGFETAKQLATHGITVILTARDEKRGLDATSMIHSMCLPNVVFHQLDVLDPVSIQSLAGFIKDKFGRLDILVRSIFLYLEIGLFFPFHASSFHLFVF
;
A
#
# COMPACT_ATOMS: atom_id res chain seq x y z
N MET A 1 -12.13 -19.43 13.60
CA MET A 1 -10.92 -18.58 13.47
C MET A 1 -11.30 -17.36 12.66
N HIS A 2 -11.53 -16.21 13.30
CA HIS A 2 -11.69 -14.96 12.56
C HIS A 2 -10.28 -14.55 12.12
N SER A 3 -9.96 -14.70 10.83
CA SER A 3 -8.76 -14.09 10.29
C SER A 3 -8.97 -12.57 10.36
N GLU A 4 -8.26 -11.91 11.26
CA GLU A 4 -8.21 -10.45 11.35
C GLU A 4 -7.91 -9.84 9.97
N ALA A 5 -8.68 -8.83 9.55
CA ALA A 5 -8.50 -8.18 8.26
C ALA A 5 -7.12 -7.51 8.16
N ARG A 6 -6.27 -7.93 7.22
CA ARG A 6 -4.92 -7.38 7.07
C ARG A 6 -4.88 -6.31 6.00
N TYR A 7 -4.11 -5.25 6.26
CA TYR A 7 -3.95 -4.11 5.36
C TYR A 7 -2.48 -3.97 4.94
N ALA A 8 -2.26 -3.84 3.64
CA ALA A 8 -0.93 -3.68 3.06
C ALA A 8 -0.83 -2.39 2.26
N VAL A 9 0.27 -1.66 2.40
CA VAL A 9 0.65 -0.60 1.45
C VAL A 9 1.75 -1.15 0.55
N VAL A 10 1.57 -1.01 -0.76
CA VAL A 10 2.61 -1.36 -1.74
C VAL A 10 2.98 -0.11 -2.51
N THR A 11 4.23 0.35 -2.34
CA THR A 11 4.71 1.56 -3.01
C THR A 11 5.14 1.29 -4.45
N GLY A 12 4.87 2.24 -5.35
CA GLY A 12 5.24 2.11 -6.77
C GLY A 12 4.50 0.98 -7.48
N ALA A 13 3.32 0.60 -7.00
CA ALA A 13 2.59 -0.58 -7.42
C ALA A 13 1.78 -0.41 -8.71
N ASN A 14 1.99 0.68 -9.46
CA ASN A 14 1.37 0.86 -10.77
C ASN A 14 2.04 0.05 -11.90
N LYS A 15 3.16 -0.64 -11.64
CA LYS A 15 3.85 -1.49 -12.62
C LYS A 15 4.82 -2.47 -11.95
N GLY A 16 5.36 -3.40 -12.73
CA GLY A 16 6.49 -4.26 -12.34
C GLY A 16 6.20 -5.10 -11.10
N ILE A 17 7.22 -5.28 -10.25
CA ILE A 17 7.13 -6.11 -9.04
C ILE A 17 6.07 -5.57 -8.06
N GLY A 18 5.97 -4.26 -7.87
CA GLY A 18 4.96 -3.67 -6.98
C GLY A 18 3.53 -4.02 -7.41
N PHE A 19 3.24 -4.01 -8.72
CA PHE A 19 1.93 -4.41 -9.25
C PHE A 19 1.63 -5.88 -8.98
N GLU A 20 2.60 -6.76 -9.27
CA GLU A 20 2.43 -8.20 -9.04
C GLU A 20 2.27 -8.52 -7.55
N THR A 21 3.04 -7.86 -6.69
CA THR A 21 2.92 -8.01 -5.24
C THR A 21 1.55 -7.55 -4.74
N ALA A 22 1.03 -6.40 -5.23
CA ALA A 22 -0.30 -5.94 -4.88
C ALA A 22 -1.38 -6.97 -5.30
N LYS A 23 -1.27 -7.52 -6.51
CA LYS A 23 -2.18 -8.57 -7.00
C LYS A 23 -2.11 -9.84 -6.14
N GLN A 24 -0.92 -10.31 -5.81
CA GLN A 24 -0.74 -11.52 -5.00
C GLN A 24 -1.27 -11.32 -3.57
N LEU A 25 -0.96 -10.21 -2.92
CA LEU A 25 -1.51 -9.91 -1.59
C LEU A 25 -3.04 -9.86 -1.62
N ALA A 26 -3.62 -9.21 -2.63
CA ALA A 26 -5.07 -9.15 -2.80
C ALA A 26 -5.70 -10.55 -2.99
N THR A 27 -5.04 -11.44 -3.74
CA THR A 27 -5.48 -12.84 -3.94
C THR A 27 -5.52 -13.63 -2.62
N HIS A 28 -4.68 -13.27 -1.65
CA HIS A 28 -4.68 -13.86 -0.31
C HIS A 28 -5.67 -13.20 0.66
N GLY A 29 -6.60 -12.37 0.15
CA GLY A 29 -7.63 -11.70 0.95
C GLY A 29 -7.15 -10.49 1.75
N ILE A 30 -5.94 -10.00 1.48
CA ILE A 30 -5.38 -8.81 2.14
C ILE A 30 -5.92 -7.57 1.43
N THR A 31 -6.36 -6.56 2.16
CA THR A 31 -6.73 -5.27 1.55
C THR A 31 -5.48 -4.49 1.21
N VAL A 32 -5.30 -4.14 -0.05
CA VAL A 32 -4.07 -3.50 -0.54
C VAL A 32 -4.33 -2.05 -0.91
N ILE A 33 -3.55 -1.16 -0.31
CA ILE A 33 -3.40 0.23 -0.74
C ILE A 33 -2.27 0.27 -1.78
N LEU A 34 -2.66 0.31 -3.05
CA LEU A 34 -1.78 0.47 -4.20
C LEU A 34 -1.40 1.95 -4.29
N THR A 35 -0.10 2.26 -4.28
CA THR A 35 0.34 3.65 -4.41
C THR A 35 1.24 3.89 -5.61
N ALA A 36 1.11 5.09 -6.17
CA ALA A 36 1.89 5.59 -7.29
C ALA A 36 1.94 7.12 -7.24
N ARG A 37 2.97 7.70 -7.86
CA ARG A 37 3.09 9.16 -7.99
C ARG A 37 2.08 9.75 -8.97
N ASP A 38 1.91 9.07 -10.10
CA ASP A 38 0.98 9.44 -11.15
C ASP A 38 -0.39 8.81 -10.88
N GLU A 39 -1.38 9.66 -10.62
CA GLU A 39 -2.74 9.25 -10.27
C GLU A 39 -3.39 8.40 -11.37
N LYS A 40 -3.27 8.83 -12.63
CA LYS A 40 -3.85 8.11 -13.77
C LYS A 40 -3.32 6.68 -13.84
N ARG A 41 -2.00 6.51 -13.81
CA ARG A 41 -1.36 5.18 -13.83
C ARG A 41 -1.74 4.33 -12.62
N GLY A 42 -1.95 4.94 -11.47
CA GLY A 42 -2.40 4.24 -10.26
C GLY A 42 -3.85 3.75 -10.35
N LEU A 43 -4.74 4.57 -10.89
CA LEU A 43 -6.14 4.22 -11.14
C LEU A 43 -6.26 3.16 -12.25
N ASP A 44 -5.47 3.27 -13.32
CA ASP A 44 -5.41 2.28 -14.40
C ASP A 44 -4.96 0.91 -13.85
N ALA A 45 -3.93 0.89 -13.00
CA ALA A 45 -3.44 -0.32 -12.35
C ALA A 45 -4.47 -0.95 -11.40
N THR A 46 -5.14 -0.12 -10.60
CA THR A 46 -6.21 -0.59 -9.70
C THR A 46 -7.38 -1.18 -10.49
N SER A 47 -7.79 -0.52 -11.57
CA SER A 47 -8.85 -1.00 -12.46
C SER A 47 -8.48 -2.34 -13.12
N MET A 48 -7.22 -2.49 -13.52
CA MET A 48 -6.71 -3.75 -14.07
C MET A 48 -6.81 -4.88 -13.03
N ILE A 49 -6.45 -4.64 -11.78
CA ILE A 49 -6.58 -5.65 -10.71
C ILE A 49 -8.05 -5.95 -10.41
N HIS A 50 -8.92 -4.94 -10.38
CA HIS A 50 -10.36 -5.13 -10.17
C HIS A 50 -10.99 -6.00 -11.26
N SER A 51 -10.54 -5.85 -12.51
CA SER A 51 -11.00 -6.71 -13.63
C SER A 51 -10.66 -8.19 -13.45
N MET A 52 -9.72 -8.51 -12.55
CA MET A 52 -9.35 -9.87 -12.15
C MET A 52 -10.16 -10.40 -10.96
N CYS A 53 -11.28 -9.76 -10.63
CA CYS A 53 -12.14 -10.08 -9.47
C CYS A 53 -11.47 -9.88 -8.10
N LEU A 54 -10.55 -8.91 -8.01
CA LEU A 54 -9.85 -8.54 -6.77
C LEU A 54 -10.25 -7.12 -6.32
N PRO A 55 -11.47 -6.91 -5.77
CA PRO A 55 -11.99 -5.59 -5.43
C PRO A 55 -11.35 -4.98 -4.17
N ASN A 56 -10.59 -5.78 -3.42
CA ASN A 56 -9.89 -5.42 -2.18
C ASN A 56 -8.60 -4.63 -2.42
N VAL A 57 -8.45 -3.99 -3.58
CA VAL A 57 -7.34 -3.07 -3.88
C VAL A 57 -7.89 -1.65 -3.98
N VAL A 58 -7.29 -0.72 -3.27
CA VAL A 58 -7.65 0.71 -3.33
C VAL A 58 -6.44 1.52 -3.77
N PHE A 59 -6.66 2.53 -4.60
CA PHE A 59 -5.62 3.45 -4.99
C PHE A 59 -5.50 4.59 -3.96
N HIS A 60 -4.27 4.99 -3.65
CA HIS A 60 -3.98 6.29 -3.07
C HIS A 60 -2.69 6.85 -3.66
N GLN A 61 -2.67 8.13 -4.02
CA GLN A 61 -1.46 8.77 -4.53
C GLN A 61 -0.38 8.80 -3.44
N LEU A 62 0.87 8.55 -3.82
CA LEU A 62 2.02 8.73 -2.94
C LEU A 62 3.24 9.22 -3.74
N ASP A 63 3.75 10.38 -3.36
CA ASP A 63 5.13 10.77 -3.60
C ASP A 63 5.93 10.68 -2.30
N VAL A 64 6.88 9.74 -2.26
CA VAL A 64 7.73 9.49 -1.08
C VAL A 64 8.72 10.62 -0.80
N LEU A 65 8.86 11.57 -1.73
CA LEU A 65 9.69 12.76 -1.56
C LEU A 65 8.89 13.98 -1.05
N ASP A 66 7.56 13.89 -1.02
CA ASP A 66 6.68 14.97 -0.56
C ASP A 66 6.07 14.62 0.82
N PRO A 67 6.46 15.33 1.89
CA PRO A 67 5.89 15.13 3.22
C PRO A 67 4.37 15.29 3.27
N VAL A 68 3.78 16.16 2.45
CA VAL A 68 2.32 16.37 2.40
C VAL A 68 1.63 15.14 1.83
N SER A 69 2.17 14.57 0.75
CA SER A 69 1.69 13.31 0.18
C SER A 69 1.75 12.15 1.18
N ILE A 70 2.85 12.06 1.95
CA ILE A 70 3.00 11.03 2.99
C ILE A 70 1.96 11.22 4.10
N GLN A 71 1.77 12.45 4.60
CA GLN A 71 0.77 12.75 5.63
C GLN A 71 -0.65 12.46 5.14
N SER A 72 -0.96 12.77 3.88
CA SER A 72 -2.25 12.46 3.27
C SER A 72 -2.54 10.96 3.26
N LEU A 73 -1.58 10.13 2.85
CA LEU A 73 -1.70 8.68 2.88
C LEU A 73 -1.86 8.15 4.32
N ALA A 74 -1.08 8.69 5.27
CA ALA A 74 -1.17 8.29 6.67
C ALA A 74 -2.55 8.61 7.28
N GLY A 75 -3.08 9.80 7.01
CA GLY A 75 -4.45 10.19 7.40
C GLY A 75 -5.49 9.28 6.78
N PHE A 76 -5.40 9.03 5.47
CA PHE A 76 -6.30 8.10 4.77
C PHE A 76 -6.32 6.71 5.40
N ILE A 77 -5.15 6.14 5.71
CA ILE A 77 -5.04 4.81 6.33
C ILE A 77 -5.64 4.81 7.73
N LYS A 78 -5.34 5.84 8.52
CA LYS A 78 -5.88 5.99 9.88
C LYS A 78 -7.41 6.07 9.86
N ASP A 79 -7.98 6.88 8.98
CA ASP A 79 -9.42 7.15 8.93
C ASP A 79 -10.21 5.98 8.33
N LYS A 80 -9.66 5.29 7.32
CA LYS A 80 -10.33 4.19 6.62
C LYS A 80 -10.14 2.83 7.27
N PHE A 81 -8.94 2.55 7.77
CA PHE A 81 -8.54 1.20 8.19
C PHE A 81 -8.13 1.13 9.66
N GLY A 82 -7.72 2.25 10.26
CA GLY A 82 -7.31 2.33 11.67
C GLY A 82 -5.98 1.63 12.00
N ARG A 83 -5.42 0.84 11.08
CA ARG A 83 -4.14 0.14 11.21
C ARG A 83 -3.47 -0.11 9.85
N LEU A 84 -2.20 -0.46 9.89
CA LEU A 84 -1.42 -0.96 8.76
C LEU A 84 -0.59 -2.16 9.23
N ASP A 85 -0.61 -3.27 8.50
CA ASP A 85 0.06 -4.53 8.91
C ASP A 85 1.31 -4.82 8.07
N ILE A 86 1.27 -4.44 6.79
CA ILE A 86 2.31 -4.76 5.80
C ILE A 86 2.70 -3.50 5.05
N LEU A 87 4.00 -3.29 4.88
CA LEU A 87 4.53 -2.25 4.02
C LEU A 87 5.56 -2.84 3.07
N VAL A 88 5.26 -2.80 1.78
CA VAL A 88 6.14 -3.26 0.71
C VAL A 88 6.74 -2.06 0.00
N ARG A 89 8.08 -2.01 -0.07
CA ARG A 89 8.79 -1.00 -0.84
C ARG A 89 9.25 -1.57 -2.18
N SER A 90 8.96 -0.86 -3.28
CA SER A 90 9.45 -1.23 -4.62
C SER A 90 10.79 -0.58 -5.00
N ILE A 91 11.34 0.35 -4.19
CA ILE A 91 12.58 1.07 -4.48
C ILE A 91 13.51 1.03 -3.26
N PHE A 92 14.81 0.87 -3.52
CA PHE A 92 15.93 0.92 -2.57
C PHE A 92 16.15 2.35 -2.03
N LEU A 93 15.12 2.99 -1.48
CA LEU A 93 15.26 4.25 -0.76
C LEU A 93 15.08 3.95 0.73
N TYR A 94 16.17 4.08 1.48
CA TYR A 94 16.18 4.08 2.94
C TYR A 94 15.49 5.35 3.45
N LEU A 95 14.16 5.34 3.48
CA LEU A 95 13.36 6.28 4.25
C LEU A 95 12.98 5.65 5.60
N GLU A 96 13.22 6.33 6.70
CA GLU A 96 12.74 5.96 8.04
C GLU A 96 11.21 6.17 8.08
N ILE A 97 10.44 5.14 7.73
CA ILE A 97 8.95 5.24 7.71
C ILE A 97 8.39 5.27 9.14
N GLY A 98 9.18 4.82 10.13
CA GLY A 98 8.85 4.95 11.55
C GLY A 98 8.71 6.40 12.03
N LEU A 99 9.25 7.38 11.28
CA LEU A 99 9.07 8.81 11.57
C LEU A 99 7.79 9.40 10.97
N PHE A 100 7.18 8.73 9.99
CA PHE A 100 6.04 9.28 9.23
C PHE A 100 4.72 8.56 9.51
N PHE A 101 4.76 7.29 9.92
CA PHE A 101 3.60 6.53 10.34
C PHE A 101 3.68 6.31 11.85
N PRO A 102 2.89 7.02 12.69
CA PRO A 102 2.91 6.87 14.15
C PRO A 102 2.15 5.60 14.59
N PHE A 103 2.38 4.49 13.90
CA PHE A 103 1.84 3.19 14.25
C PHE A 103 2.93 2.39 14.96
N HIS A 104 2.56 1.74 16.07
CA HIS A 104 3.50 1.03 16.94
C HIS A 104 4.28 -0.01 16.12
N ALA A 105 5.62 0.09 16.12
CA ALA A 105 6.51 -0.69 15.24
C ALA A 105 6.47 -2.22 15.47
N SER A 106 5.81 -2.68 16.53
CA SER A 106 5.74 -4.09 16.94
C SER A 106 4.91 -5.01 16.03
N SER A 107 4.33 -4.52 14.93
CA SER A 107 3.44 -5.35 14.09
C SER A 107 3.66 -5.26 12.58
N PHE A 108 4.70 -4.57 12.12
CA PHE A 108 5.02 -4.53 10.68
C PHE A 108 5.91 -5.71 10.28
N HIS A 109 5.47 -6.50 9.31
CA HIS A 109 6.40 -7.31 8.53
C HIS A 109 6.85 -6.49 7.32
N LEU A 110 8.10 -6.03 7.35
CA LEU A 110 8.74 -5.34 6.24
C LEU A 110 9.22 -6.40 5.24
N PHE A 111 8.63 -6.42 4.05
CA PHE A 111 9.13 -7.22 2.93
C PHE A 111 9.86 -6.29 1.96
N VAL A 112 11.17 -6.51 1.81
CA VAL A 112 12.00 -5.91 0.76
C VAL A 112 12.18 -6.99 -0.30
N PHE A 113 11.69 -6.75 -1.52
CA PHE A 113 11.95 -7.58 -2.69
C PHE A 113 12.88 -6.82 -3.65
#